data_AF-A0A1W0WN98-F1
#
_entry.id   AF-A0A1W0WN98-F1
#
_cell.length_a   1.000
_cell.length_b   1.000
_cell.length_c   1.000
_cell.angle_alpha   90.00
_cell.angle_beta   90.00
_cell.angle_gamma   90.00
#
_symmetry.space_group_name_H-M   'P 1'
#
loop_
_entity.id
_entity.type
_entity.pdbx_description
1 polymer ?
#
loop_
_entity_poly.entity_id
_entity_poly.type
_entity_poly.pdbx_seq_one_letter_code
_entity_poly.pdbx_strand_id
1 'polypeptide(L)'
;MEWRVVVKFVAVSALFFGMERVEAAESSTLSNISDTSTVQMVVVVHRHGDRYSLKVDRSSSSRAEIERKGQLTELGVLQLFHQGQFLRNRYPRIDDGEIMPSKRIMAMSSEVDRTMNSAQALLAGLLPPQGTNRTWNNTLGGLWAPFPVHNVLFDSDSIIRVQADACPEYDKIRKGINELPIARELRAREQLFIEFVRPHVLKYSERAGEKRDISEKFFEACEVIHDAIYYIRRQSPEKGGRPWPAAMDEWMNSTLAAKFEFIADIRMHIMAGGNGDFTTTKFRTGNLLRDAFHRMNKSLTENGQDKSRTTMAIYSGHDENVAAMRAAFGDFNFDINSPTVYGVPHFGALVIMELHYNDTIRVLWKNASTPPEEPYELKAIIHPKCPMAFCPRNRLRAVLHDVIVSSDEEWANMCGLGVPSITTGPLEPAVVAAIVLAIMFIPACVLAYIVGKRGGCRKASGENLPLLQDRRSNAKRRGAP
;
A
#
# COMPACT_ATOMS: atom_id res chain seq x y z
N MET A 1 -19.40 57.80 -60.25
CA MET A 1 -20.12 56.55 -59.94
C MET A 1 -19.31 55.83 -58.88
N GLU A 2 -19.63 56.10 -57.62
CA GLU A 2 -19.01 55.45 -56.46
C GLU A 2 -19.93 54.32 -56.00
N TRP A 3 -19.43 53.09 -55.97
CA TRP A 3 -20.17 51.94 -55.46
C TRP A 3 -19.69 51.58 -54.05
N ARG A 4 -20.65 51.58 -53.14
CA ARG A 4 -20.53 51.33 -51.70
C ARG A 4 -20.07 49.90 -51.40
N VAL A 5 -19.06 49.75 -50.55
CA VAL A 5 -18.74 48.48 -49.88
C VAL A 5 -19.52 48.43 -48.56
N VAL A 6 -20.42 47.45 -48.44
CA VAL A 6 -21.17 47.16 -47.21
C VAL A 6 -20.38 46.13 -46.40
N VAL A 7 -19.87 46.54 -45.23
CA VAL A 7 -19.31 45.63 -44.22
C VAL A 7 -20.48 44.95 -43.50
N LYS A 8 -20.60 43.62 -43.62
CA LYS A 8 -21.46 42.80 -42.74
C LYS A 8 -20.59 42.20 -41.63
N PHE A 9 -20.79 42.68 -40.41
CA PHE A 9 -20.40 41.97 -39.19
C PHE A 9 -21.19 40.66 -39.11
N VAL A 10 -20.49 39.52 -39.06
CA VAL A 10 -21.05 38.24 -38.61
C VAL A 10 -20.43 37.92 -37.26
N ALA A 11 -21.29 37.66 -36.29
CA ALA A 11 -21.01 37.58 -34.87
C ALA A 11 -20.08 36.41 -34.50
N VAL A 12 -18.97 36.73 -33.85
CA VAL A 12 -18.15 35.81 -33.06
C VAL A 12 -18.84 35.63 -31.70
N SER A 13 -19.85 34.77 -31.63
CA SER A 13 -20.57 34.50 -30.38
C SER A 13 -20.58 33.03 -29.99
N ALA A 14 -20.17 32.10 -30.87
CA ALA A 14 -20.20 30.67 -30.59
C ALA A 14 -18.95 30.12 -29.88
N LEU A 15 -17.83 30.86 -29.86
CA LEU A 15 -16.57 30.41 -29.25
C LEU A 15 -16.45 30.76 -27.75
N PHE A 16 -17.08 31.84 -27.29
CA PHE A 16 -17.03 32.26 -25.88
C PHE A 16 -17.90 31.38 -24.96
N PHE A 17 -19.09 30.95 -25.41
CA PHE A 17 -19.95 30.06 -24.62
C PHE A 17 -19.36 28.65 -24.42
N GLY A 18 -18.48 28.22 -25.33
CA GLY A 18 -17.77 26.93 -25.22
C GLY A 18 -16.66 26.95 -24.17
N MET A 19 -15.88 28.03 -24.11
CA MET A 19 -14.82 28.21 -23.10
C MET A 19 -15.37 28.42 -21.69
N GLU A 20 -16.40 29.28 -21.52
CA GLU A 20 -17.00 29.53 -20.20
C GLU A 20 -17.61 28.26 -19.56
N ARG A 21 -18.18 27.35 -20.37
CA ARG A 21 -18.71 26.07 -19.87
C ARG A 21 -17.62 25.08 -19.47
N VAL A 22 -16.50 25.07 -20.18
CA VAL A 22 -15.35 24.22 -19.84
C VAL A 22 -14.68 24.73 -18.56
N GLU A 23 -14.44 26.04 -18.46
CA GLU A 23 -13.88 26.66 -17.25
C GLU A 23 -14.81 26.53 -16.04
N ALA A 24 -16.14 26.67 -16.22
CA ALA A 24 -17.10 26.47 -15.13
C ALA A 24 -17.19 24.99 -14.70
N ALA A 25 -17.12 24.04 -15.65
CA ALA A 25 -17.08 22.62 -15.33
C ALA A 25 -15.79 22.25 -14.57
N GLU A 26 -14.63 22.72 -15.05
CA GLU A 26 -13.31 22.50 -14.45
C GLU A 26 -13.21 23.16 -13.06
N SER A 27 -13.70 24.41 -12.92
CA SER A 27 -13.81 25.14 -11.65
C SER A 27 -14.76 24.44 -10.66
N SER A 28 -15.91 23.93 -11.12
CA SER A 28 -16.85 23.17 -10.28
C SER A 28 -16.32 21.79 -9.87
N THR A 29 -15.49 21.15 -10.70
CA THR A 29 -14.81 19.90 -10.35
C THR A 29 -13.67 20.14 -9.36
N LEU A 30 -12.88 21.21 -9.53
CA LEU A 30 -11.80 21.60 -8.62
C LEU A 30 -12.34 22.07 -7.26
N SER A 31 -13.42 22.88 -7.24
CA SER A 31 -14.08 23.30 -6.01
C SER A 31 -14.62 22.10 -5.24
N ASN A 32 -15.19 21.11 -5.94
CA ASN A 32 -15.66 19.88 -5.34
C ASN A 32 -14.50 19.02 -4.79
N ILE A 33 -13.38 18.84 -5.52
CA ILE A 33 -12.21 18.06 -5.06
C ILE A 33 -11.63 18.62 -3.74
N SER A 34 -11.69 19.93 -3.52
CA SER A 34 -11.17 20.56 -2.30
C SER A 34 -12.02 20.31 -1.05
N ASP A 35 -13.34 20.10 -1.21
CA ASP A 35 -14.25 19.95 -0.07
C ASP A 35 -14.15 18.55 0.55
N THR A 36 -13.83 18.51 1.86
CA THR A 36 -13.77 17.31 2.69
C THR A 36 -14.77 17.32 3.84
N SER A 37 -15.67 18.31 3.89
CA SER A 37 -16.63 18.51 4.99
C SER A 37 -17.57 17.32 5.21
N THR A 38 -17.86 16.56 4.15
CA THR A 38 -18.75 15.41 4.16
C THR A 38 -18.03 14.07 4.26
N VAL A 39 -16.69 14.05 4.33
CA VAL A 39 -15.89 12.82 4.39
C VAL A 39 -16.09 12.15 5.76
N GLN A 40 -16.44 10.87 5.70
CA GLN A 40 -16.69 10.00 6.85
C GLN A 40 -15.54 9.03 7.10
N MET A 41 -15.00 8.43 6.04
CA MET A 41 -13.88 7.49 6.10
C MET A 41 -12.99 7.65 4.87
N VAL A 42 -11.69 7.44 5.04
CA VAL A 42 -10.69 7.49 3.97
C VAL A 42 -9.93 6.18 3.88
N VAL A 43 -9.75 5.67 2.67
CA VAL A 43 -8.83 4.57 2.37
C VAL A 43 -7.69 5.14 1.53
N VAL A 44 -6.44 4.94 1.96
CA VAL A 44 -5.24 5.41 1.28
C VAL A 44 -4.40 4.21 0.88
N VAL A 45 -4.09 4.06 -0.41
CA VAL A 45 -3.15 3.07 -0.92
C VAL A 45 -1.97 3.81 -1.52
N HIS A 46 -0.75 3.51 -1.08
CA HIS A 46 0.42 4.22 -1.54
C HIS A 46 1.58 3.32 -1.94
N ARG A 47 2.34 3.77 -2.94
CA ARG A 47 3.67 3.24 -3.24
C ARG A 47 4.63 3.71 -2.14
N HIS A 48 5.59 2.87 -1.78
CA HIS A 48 6.73 3.31 -0.97
C HIS A 48 7.48 4.51 -1.60
N GLY A 49 8.28 5.18 -0.78
CA GLY A 49 9.12 6.28 -1.23
C GLY A 49 10.30 5.84 -2.09
N ASP A 50 11.07 6.82 -2.53
CA ASP A 50 12.33 6.61 -3.24
C ASP A 50 13.23 5.60 -2.54
N ARG A 51 13.85 4.74 -3.34
CA ARG A 51 14.69 3.66 -2.86
C ARG A 51 15.95 3.53 -3.70
N TYR A 52 16.95 2.89 -3.12
CA TYR A 52 18.07 2.36 -3.86
C TYR A 52 17.59 1.33 -4.89
N SER A 53 18.35 1.18 -5.98
CA SER A 53 18.07 0.19 -7.03
C SER A 53 17.91 -1.22 -6.43
N LEU A 54 16.97 -2.01 -6.96
CA LEU A 54 16.82 -3.43 -6.64
C LEU A 54 17.90 -4.27 -7.32
N LYS A 55 18.52 -3.77 -8.38
CA LYS A 55 19.55 -4.48 -9.14
C LYS A 55 20.78 -3.58 -9.27
N VAL A 56 21.92 -4.06 -8.80
CA VAL A 56 23.19 -3.32 -8.79
C VAL A 56 24.27 -4.22 -9.36
N ASP A 57 25.07 -3.66 -10.28
CA ASP A 57 26.25 -4.33 -10.84
C ASP A 57 27.25 -4.57 -9.70
N ARG A 58 27.32 -5.82 -9.24
CA ARG A 58 28.18 -6.22 -8.12
C ARG A 58 29.66 -6.08 -8.42
N SER A 59 30.05 -6.02 -9.70
CA SER A 59 31.45 -5.88 -10.10
C SER A 59 31.94 -4.43 -10.00
N SER A 60 31.02 -3.46 -10.05
CA SER A 60 31.35 -2.02 -10.01
C SER A 60 30.85 -1.29 -8.77
N SER A 61 29.90 -1.87 -8.01
CA SER A 61 29.32 -1.24 -6.82
C SER A 61 30.16 -1.50 -5.56
N SER A 62 30.24 -0.48 -4.70
CA SER A 62 30.82 -0.61 -3.36
C SER A 62 29.99 -1.54 -2.48
N ARG A 63 30.58 -2.05 -1.40
CA ARG A 63 29.89 -2.87 -0.40
C ARG A 63 28.67 -2.15 0.19
N ALA A 64 28.79 -0.86 0.49
CA ALA A 64 27.71 -0.06 1.04
C ALA A 64 26.53 0.07 0.07
N GLU A 65 26.79 0.21 -1.24
CA GLU A 65 25.72 0.25 -2.25
C GLU A 65 25.00 -1.09 -2.38
N ILE A 66 25.74 -2.20 -2.29
CA ILE A 66 25.16 -3.54 -2.32
C ILE A 66 24.28 -3.77 -1.08
N GLU A 67 24.74 -3.37 0.11
CA GLU A 67 23.98 -3.51 1.36
C GLU A 67 22.72 -2.62 1.39
N ARG A 68 22.74 -1.46 0.71
CA ARG A 68 21.59 -0.56 0.60
C ARG A 68 20.56 -0.96 -0.46
N LYS A 69 20.83 -1.99 -1.27
CA LYS A 69 19.94 -2.45 -2.36
C LYS A 69 18.48 -2.54 -1.90
N GLY A 70 17.59 -1.85 -2.63
CA GLY A 70 16.16 -1.87 -2.37
C GLY A 70 15.69 -1.21 -1.07
N GLN A 71 16.59 -0.62 -0.29
CA GLN A 71 16.25 0.12 0.93
C GLN A 71 15.73 1.52 0.60
N LEU A 72 14.90 2.07 1.49
CA LEU A 72 14.37 3.42 1.37
C LEU A 72 15.50 4.46 1.48
N THR A 73 15.47 5.50 0.65
CA THR A 73 16.41 6.63 0.74
C THR A 73 15.86 7.72 1.66
N GLU A 74 16.72 8.67 2.05
CA GLU A 74 16.30 9.88 2.78
C GLU A 74 15.25 10.68 1.99
N LEU A 75 15.40 10.75 0.67
CA LEU A 75 14.41 11.36 -0.22
C LEU A 75 13.07 10.62 -0.16
N GLY A 76 13.10 9.29 -0.07
CA GLY A 76 11.90 8.48 0.09
C GLY A 76 11.21 8.70 1.43
N VAL A 77 11.97 8.90 2.50
CA VAL A 77 11.42 9.32 3.80
C VAL A 77 10.73 10.67 3.68
N LEU A 78 11.38 11.67 3.08
CA LEU A 78 10.80 13.01 2.89
C LEU A 78 9.54 12.99 2.03
N GLN A 79 9.53 12.23 0.93
CA GLN A 79 8.36 12.06 0.08
C GLN A 79 7.15 11.62 0.90
N LEU A 80 7.29 10.56 1.70
CA LEU A 80 6.15 10.02 2.43
C LEU A 80 5.77 10.87 3.63
N PHE A 81 6.73 11.50 4.29
CA PHE A 81 6.46 12.51 5.32
C PHE A 81 5.60 13.66 4.76
N HIS A 82 5.92 14.20 3.59
CA HIS A 82 5.12 15.23 2.94
C HIS A 82 3.73 14.73 2.52
N GLN A 83 3.60 13.47 2.09
CA GLN A 83 2.29 12.87 1.81
C GLN A 83 1.45 12.75 3.10
N GLY A 84 2.08 12.45 4.23
CA GLY A 84 1.46 12.50 5.55
C GLY A 84 0.93 13.89 5.91
N GLN A 85 1.75 14.93 5.72
CA GLN A 85 1.35 16.32 5.93
C GLN A 85 0.20 16.74 5.01
N PHE A 86 0.26 16.34 3.73
CA PHE A 86 -0.83 16.55 2.78
C PHE A 86 -2.14 15.93 3.28
N LEU A 87 -2.12 14.68 3.72
CA LEU A 87 -3.30 14.00 4.27
C LEU A 87 -3.80 14.68 5.56
N ARG A 88 -2.90 15.15 6.44
CA ARG A 88 -3.27 15.88 7.66
C ARG A 88 -3.96 17.20 7.34
N ASN A 89 -3.43 17.95 6.37
CA ASN A 89 -4.01 19.21 5.93
C ASN A 89 -5.39 19.00 5.27
N ARG A 90 -5.53 17.93 4.48
CA ARG A 90 -6.79 17.58 3.80
C ARG A 90 -7.86 17.07 4.77
N TYR A 91 -7.47 16.31 5.79
CA TYR A 91 -8.38 15.70 6.77
C TYR A 91 -8.00 16.09 8.21
N PRO A 92 -8.21 17.36 8.61
CA PRO A 92 -7.72 17.89 9.89
C PRO A 92 -8.37 17.23 11.12
N ARG A 93 -9.55 16.61 10.95
CA ARG A 93 -10.29 15.90 12.02
C ARG A 93 -10.24 14.38 11.88
N ILE A 94 -9.31 13.82 11.10
CA ILE A 94 -9.31 12.39 10.83
C ILE A 94 -9.16 11.53 12.09
N ASP A 95 -8.40 12.00 13.08
CA ASP A 95 -8.20 11.34 14.36
C ASP A 95 -9.10 11.87 15.48
N ASP A 96 -9.95 12.88 15.21
CA ASP A 96 -10.82 13.57 16.17
C ASP A 96 -10.13 13.96 17.50
N GLY A 97 -8.80 14.18 17.48
CA GLY A 97 -8.02 14.49 18.68
C GLY A 97 -7.91 13.35 19.70
N GLU A 98 -8.15 12.09 19.30
CA GLU A 98 -7.97 10.93 20.16
C GLU A 98 -6.53 10.84 20.70
N ILE A 99 -6.38 10.57 22.00
CA ILE A 99 -5.07 10.29 22.64
C ILE A 99 -4.38 9.11 21.97
N MET A 100 -5.18 8.13 21.52
CA MET A 100 -4.71 6.92 20.82
C MET A 100 -5.31 6.91 19.41
N PRO A 101 -4.64 7.53 18.42
CA PRO A 101 -5.16 7.63 17.06
C PRO A 101 -5.37 6.26 16.40
N SER A 102 -4.69 5.21 16.87
CA SER A 102 -4.88 3.83 16.41
C SER A 102 -6.29 3.27 16.65
N LYS A 103 -7.11 3.93 17.49
CA LYS A 103 -8.54 3.60 17.60
C LYS A 103 -9.34 3.96 16.34
N ARG A 104 -8.85 4.91 15.56
CA ARG A 104 -9.53 5.47 14.39
C ARG A 104 -8.75 5.28 13.10
N ILE A 105 -7.44 5.16 13.20
CA ILE A 105 -6.54 5.02 12.06
C ILE A 105 -5.90 3.64 12.11
N MET A 106 -5.92 2.95 10.98
CA MET A 106 -5.18 1.72 10.78
C MET A 106 -4.10 1.96 9.72
N ALA A 107 -2.91 1.42 9.97
CA ALA A 107 -1.84 1.34 8.99
C ALA A 107 -1.42 -0.11 8.80
N MET A 108 -1.40 -0.56 7.55
CA MET A 108 -0.98 -1.88 7.11
C MET A 108 0.09 -1.74 6.03
N SER A 109 1.07 -2.63 6.03
CA SER A 109 2.17 -2.67 5.06
C SER A 109 2.39 -4.10 4.56
N SER A 110 2.95 -4.27 3.37
CA SER A 110 3.65 -5.52 3.04
C SER A 110 4.85 -5.72 3.97
N GLU A 111 5.30 -6.96 4.16
CA GLU A 111 6.52 -7.30 4.91
C GLU A 111 7.80 -6.99 4.08
N VAL A 112 8.05 -5.70 3.85
CA VAL A 112 9.27 -5.20 3.20
C VAL A 112 9.72 -3.92 3.90
N ASP A 113 11.01 -3.82 4.27
CA ASP A 113 11.55 -2.68 5.02
C ASP A 113 11.17 -1.32 4.42
N ARG A 114 11.31 -1.16 3.10
CA ARG A 114 10.98 0.10 2.43
C ARG A 114 9.51 0.49 2.53
N THR A 115 8.58 -0.47 2.57
CA THR A 115 7.13 -0.18 2.70
C THR A 115 6.79 0.10 4.16
N MET A 116 7.36 -0.64 5.10
CA MET A 116 7.17 -0.41 6.54
C MET A 116 7.72 0.97 6.97
N ASN A 117 8.94 1.30 6.55
CA ASN A 117 9.56 2.60 6.81
C ASN A 117 8.81 3.75 6.12
N SER A 118 8.26 3.51 4.92
CA SER A 118 7.40 4.48 4.22
C SER A 118 6.10 4.77 4.99
N ALA A 119 5.47 3.74 5.55
CA ALA A 119 4.28 3.90 6.38
C ALA A 119 4.58 4.73 7.63
N GLN A 120 5.71 4.44 8.30
CA GLN A 120 6.16 5.20 9.47
C GLN A 120 6.44 6.68 9.13
N ALA A 121 7.11 6.95 8.01
CA ALA A 121 7.37 8.31 7.55
C ALA A 121 6.07 9.08 7.26
N LEU A 122 5.11 8.44 6.58
CA LEU A 122 3.78 9.02 6.34
C LEU A 122 3.05 9.31 7.65
N LEU A 123 3.04 8.37 8.59
CA LEU A 123 2.40 8.55 9.89
C LEU A 123 3.04 9.68 10.70
N ALA A 124 4.36 9.87 10.61
CA ALA A 124 5.04 10.98 11.27
C ALA A 124 4.59 12.35 10.73
N GLY A 125 4.34 12.46 9.42
CA GLY A 125 3.77 13.67 8.82
C GLY A 125 2.27 13.83 9.08
N LEU A 126 1.54 12.73 9.22
CA LEU A 126 0.09 12.72 9.43
C LEU A 126 -0.29 13.03 10.90
N LEU A 127 0.47 12.53 11.88
CA LEU A 127 0.11 12.53 13.30
C LEU A 127 1.19 13.16 14.19
N PRO A 128 1.59 14.42 13.98
CA PRO A 128 2.50 15.09 14.89
C PRO A 128 1.88 15.18 16.31
N PRO A 129 2.63 14.85 17.38
CA PRO A 129 2.14 14.98 18.75
C PRO A 129 2.05 16.42 19.24
N GLN A 130 2.81 17.33 18.62
CA GLN A 130 2.90 18.74 19.01
C GLN A 130 1.52 19.39 19.12
N GLY A 131 1.27 20.10 20.21
CA GLY A 131 -0.02 20.75 20.45
C GLY A 131 -1.16 19.80 20.83
N THR A 132 -0.87 18.52 21.08
CA THR A 132 -1.83 17.52 21.57
C THR A 132 -1.38 16.93 22.91
N ASN A 133 -2.31 16.26 23.60
CA ASN A 133 -2.03 15.48 24.82
C ASN A 133 -1.29 14.15 24.56
N ARG A 134 -0.78 13.93 23.34
CA ARG A 134 -0.01 12.74 22.93
C ARG A 134 1.50 12.91 23.12
N THR A 135 1.93 14.09 23.54
CA THR A 135 3.34 14.39 23.83
C THR A 135 3.81 13.53 24.99
N TRP A 136 4.78 12.64 24.74
CA TRP A 136 5.28 11.69 25.76
C TRP A 136 6.59 12.13 26.42
N ASN A 137 7.28 13.13 25.87
CA ASN A 137 8.39 13.85 26.50
C ASN A 137 8.60 15.24 25.84
N ASN A 138 9.46 16.07 26.43
CA ASN A 138 9.71 17.45 25.99
C ASN A 138 10.77 17.61 24.88
N THR A 139 11.31 16.52 24.35
CA THR A 139 12.31 16.52 23.27
C THR A 139 11.71 15.88 22.02
N LEU A 140 12.02 14.60 21.76
CA LEU A 140 11.51 13.86 20.60
C LEU A 140 9.99 13.68 20.66
N GLY A 141 9.44 13.54 21.86
CA GLY A 141 8.03 13.23 22.08
C GLY A 141 7.06 14.34 21.71
N GLY A 142 7.54 15.58 21.52
CA GLY A 142 6.76 16.65 20.93
C GLY A 142 6.66 16.54 19.41
N LEU A 143 7.63 15.88 18.75
CA LEU A 143 7.73 15.82 17.29
C LEU A 143 7.26 14.48 16.72
N TRP A 144 7.38 13.40 17.50
CA TRP A 144 7.08 12.04 17.06
C TRP A 144 6.51 11.19 18.20
N ALA A 145 5.54 10.34 17.86
CA ALA A 145 5.02 9.31 18.75
C ALA A 145 4.99 7.96 18.01
N PRO A 146 5.20 6.85 18.72
CA PRO A 146 5.08 5.53 18.12
C PRO A 146 3.65 5.29 17.65
N PHE A 147 3.51 4.67 16.47
CA PHE A 147 2.23 4.25 15.91
C PHE A 147 2.35 2.82 15.37
N PRO A 148 1.38 1.93 15.64
CA PRO A 148 1.43 0.56 15.16
C PRO A 148 1.23 0.48 13.64
N VAL A 149 2.22 -0.08 12.94
CA VAL A 149 2.09 -0.47 11.53
C VAL A 149 2.00 -1.98 11.48
N HIS A 150 0.84 -2.50 11.10
CA HIS A 150 0.65 -3.94 10.92
C HIS A 150 1.27 -4.38 9.60
N ASN A 151 1.78 -5.59 9.53
CA ASN A 151 2.25 -6.19 8.30
C ASN A 151 1.45 -7.45 7.96
N VAL A 152 1.30 -7.71 6.66
CA VAL A 152 0.88 -9.01 6.15
C VAL A 152 2.15 -9.81 5.82
N LEU A 153 2.22 -11.04 6.31
CA LEU A 153 3.40 -11.90 6.15
C LEU A 153 3.65 -12.20 4.68
N PHE A 154 4.91 -12.11 4.25
CA PHE A 154 5.34 -12.18 2.86
C PHE A 154 4.78 -13.39 2.10
N ASP A 155 4.84 -14.58 2.70
CA ASP A 155 4.46 -15.85 2.05
C ASP A 155 2.94 -16.08 2.00
N SER A 156 2.15 -15.27 2.71
CA SER A 156 0.69 -15.36 2.78
C SER A 156 0.00 -14.03 2.47
N ASP A 157 0.74 -13.08 1.90
CA ASP A 157 0.21 -11.77 1.56
C ASP A 157 -0.73 -11.85 0.37
N SER A 158 -2.02 -11.90 0.69
CA SER A 158 -3.11 -11.92 -0.28
C SER A 158 -3.69 -10.52 -0.54
N ILE A 159 -3.19 -9.47 0.12
CA ILE A 159 -3.80 -8.12 0.11
C ILE A 159 -2.91 -7.11 -0.61
N ILE A 160 -1.63 -7.01 -0.23
CA ILE A 160 -0.73 -5.95 -0.69
C ILE A 160 0.27 -6.54 -1.69
N ARG A 161 1.06 -7.53 -1.30
CA ARG A 161 2.12 -8.10 -2.13
C ARG A 161 1.86 -9.58 -2.45
N VAL A 162 0.93 -9.82 -3.37
CA VAL A 162 0.62 -11.17 -3.85
C VAL A 162 1.81 -11.77 -4.60
N GLN A 163 2.37 -12.84 -4.03
CA GLN A 163 3.53 -13.58 -4.55
C GLN A 163 3.19 -15.04 -4.84
N ALA A 164 4.17 -15.79 -5.36
CA ALA A 164 4.00 -17.17 -5.75
C ALA A 164 3.52 -18.07 -4.61
N ASP A 165 4.09 -17.92 -3.41
CA ASP A 165 3.71 -18.72 -2.25
C ASP A 165 2.29 -18.41 -1.77
N ALA A 166 1.88 -17.14 -1.88
CA ALA A 166 0.52 -16.71 -1.56
C ALA A 166 -0.50 -17.09 -2.65
N CYS A 167 -0.07 -17.20 -3.92
CA CYS A 167 -0.94 -17.48 -5.06
C CYS A 167 -0.17 -18.04 -6.27
N PRO A 168 -0.01 -19.37 -6.38
CA PRO A 168 0.73 -20.00 -7.48
C PRO A 168 0.14 -19.72 -8.87
N GLU A 169 -1.19 -19.67 -9.01
CA GLU A 169 -1.83 -19.36 -10.29
C GLU A 169 -1.52 -17.95 -10.78
N TYR A 170 -1.50 -16.97 -9.87
CA TYR A 170 -1.11 -15.61 -10.21
C TYR A 170 0.35 -15.53 -10.69
N ASP A 171 1.24 -16.30 -10.07
CA ASP A 171 2.64 -16.35 -10.48
C ASP A 171 2.82 -16.93 -11.89
N LYS A 172 1.98 -17.89 -12.32
CA LYS A 172 1.95 -18.37 -13.70
C LYS A 172 1.56 -17.27 -14.67
N ILE A 173 0.50 -16.51 -14.37
CA ILE A 173 0.07 -15.36 -15.18
C ILE A 173 1.22 -14.34 -15.32
N ARG A 174 1.84 -13.98 -14.18
CA ARG A 174 2.97 -13.05 -14.13
C ARG A 174 4.17 -13.53 -14.95
N LYS A 175 4.50 -14.82 -14.90
CA LYS A 175 5.61 -15.40 -15.69
C LYS A 175 5.27 -15.55 -17.17
N GLY A 176 3.98 -15.62 -17.49
CA GLY A 176 3.46 -15.80 -18.85
C GLY A 176 3.28 -14.50 -19.65
N ILE A 177 3.57 -13.32 -19.09
CA ILE A 177 3.30 -12.04 -19.78
C ILE A 177 3.98 -11.89 -21.13
N ASN A 178 5.17 -12.47 -21.32
CA ASN A 178 5.90 -12.41 -22.59
C ASN A 178 5.19 -13.22 -23.70
N GLU A 179 4.28 -14.13 -23.34
CA GLU A 179 3.53 -14.98 -24.27
C GLU A 179 2.20 -14.36 -24.72
N LEU A 180 1.79 -13.24 -24.11
CA LEU A 180 0.58 -12.54 -24.51
C LEU A 180 0.70 -12.03 -25.96
N PRO A 181 -0.38 -12.04 -26.77
CA PRO A 181 -0.33 -11.55 -28.14
C PRO A 181 0.26 -10.14 -28.27
N ILE A 182 -0.16 -9.23 -27.38
CA ILE A 182 0.32 -7.84 -27.33
C ILE A 182 1.81 -7.74 -27.01
N ALA A 183 2.33 -8.65 -26.17
CA ALA A 183 3.74 -8.70 -25.82
C ALA A 183 4.59 -9.22 -26.98
N ARG A 184 4.10 -10.25 -27.69
CA ARG A 184 4.74 -10.79 -28.88
C ARG A 184 4.77 -9.76 -30.02
N GLU A 185 3.69 -9.01 -30.20
CA GLU A 185 3.60 -7.91 -31.17
C GLU A 185 4.62 -6.81 -30.85
N LEU A 186 4.64 -6.31 -29.61
CA LEU A 186 5.61 -5.30 -29.19
C LEU A 186 7.04 -5.80 -29.38
N ARG A 187 7.32 -7.04 -28.97
CA ARG A 187 8.65 -7.64 -29.12
C ARG A 187 9.08 -7.73 -30.59
N ALA A 188 8.18 -8.16 -31.48
CA ALA A 188 8.47 -8.24 -32.92
C ALA A 188 8.73 -6.86 -33.51
N ARG A 189 7.99 -5.83 -33.07
CA ARG A 189 8.22 -4.44 -33.48
C ARG A 189 9.58 -3.90 -33.03
N GLU A 190 10.03 -4.28 -31.85
CA GLU A 190 11.28 -3.79 -31.24
C GLU A 190 12.49 -4.68 -31.56
N GLN A 191 12.43 -5.50 -32.62
CA GLN A 191 13.47 -6.48 -32.94
C GLN A 191 14.87 -5.87 -33.11
N LEU A 192 15.01 -4.74 -33.82
CA LEU A 192 16.30 -4.06 -33.99
C LEU A 192 16.85 -3.52 -32.67
N PHE A 193 15.97 -3.00 -31.81
CA PHE A 193 16.34 -2.55 -30.47
C PHE A 193 16.86 -3.73 -29.63
N ILE A 194 16.13 -4.85 -29.64
CA ILE A 194 16.50 -6.08 -28.93
C ILE A 194 17.88 -6.57 -29.40
N GLU A 195 18.09 -6.68 -30.71
CA GLU A 195 19.36 -7.12 -31.30
C GLU A 195 20.53 -6.25 -30.86
N PHE A 196 20.35 -4.92 -30.88
CA PHE A 196 21.37 -3.98 -30.45
C PHE A 196 21.69 -4.09 -28.95
N VAL A 197 20.67 -4.09 -28.07
CA VAL A 197 20.91 -4.03 -26.62
C VAL A 197 21.21 -5.39 -25.99
N ARG A 198 20.86 -6.52 -26.63
CA ARG A 198 21.00 -7.87 -26.06
C ARG A 198 22.34 -8.16 -25.38
N PRO A 199 23.51 -7.99 -26.03
CA PRO A 199 24.78 -8.30 -25.38
C PRO A 199 25.04 -7.43 -24.15
N HIS A 200 24.61 -6.17 -24.18
CA HIS A 200 24.78 -5.22 -23.09
C HIS A 200 23.87 -5.53 -21.89
N VAL A 201 22.59 -5.81 -22.17
CA VAL A 201 21.60 -6.17 -21.15
C VAL A 201 21.96 -7.49 -20.48
N LEU A 202 22.37 -8.50 -21.26
CA LEU A 202 22.79 -9.79 -20.72
C LEU A 202 23.98 -9.61 -19.77
N LYS A 203 25.03 -8.93 -20.22
CA LYS A 203 26.23 -8.63 -19.42
C LYS A 203 25.90 -7.86 -18.14
N TYR A 204 25.06 -6.83 -18.22
CA TYR A 204 24.66 -6.07 -17.03
C TYR A 204 23.85 -6.93 -16.06
N SER A 205 22.89 -7.71 -16.57
CA SER A 205 22.06 -8.58 -15.73
C SER A 205 22.93 -9.59 -14.98
N GLU A 206 23.90 -10.22 -15.66
CA GLU A 206 24.77 -11.25 -15.07
C GLU A 206 25.57 -10.68 -13.89
N ARG A 207 26.09 -9.47 -14.06
CA ARG A 207 26.78 -8.73 -13.00
C ARG A 207 25.86 -8.28 -11.87
N ALA A 208 24.59 -8.05 -12.17
CA ALA A 208 23.55 -7.81 -11.17
C ALA A 208 23.08 -9.08 -10.44
N GLY A 209 23.61 -10.25 -10.83
CA GLY A 209 23.29 -11.55 -10.25
C GLY A 209 22.08 -12.24 -10.87
N GLU A 210 21.67 -11.84 -12.08
CA GLU A 210 20.60 -12.49 -12.83
C GLU A 210 21.07 -12.83 -14.25
N LYS A 211 20.66 -13.95 -14.84
CA LYS A 211 20.98 -14.23 -16.25
C LYS A 211 19.75 -13.99 -17.11
N ARG A 212 19.55 -12.75 -17.54
CA ARG A 212 18.35 -12.34 -18.31
C ARG A 212 18.72 -12.05 -19.76
N ASP A 213 18.34 -12.94 -20.65
CA ASP A 213 18.35 -12.65 -22.08
C ASP A 213 17.08 -11.91 -22.46
N ILE A 214 17.22 -10.70 -23.00
CA ILE A 214 16.10 -9.88 -23.49
C ILE A 214 15.33 -10.57 -24.63
N SER A 215 15.94 -11.53 -25.33
CA SER A 215 15.29 -12.36 -26.35
C SER A 215 14.44 -13.49 -25.76
N GLU A 216 14.44 -13.70 -24.45
CA GLU A 216 13.63 -14.74 -23.81
C GLU A 216 12.72 -14.14 -22.74
N LYS A 217 13.25 -13.18 -21.99
CA LYS A 217 12.60 -12.47 -20.88
C LYS A 217 12.56 -10.99 -21.18
N PHE A 218 11.88 -10.63 -22.28
CA PHE A 218 11.88 -9.27 -22.85
C PHE A 218 11.53 -8.21 -21.80
N PHE A 219 10.40 -8.39 -21.12
CA PHE A 219 9.93 -7.43 -20.12
C PHE A 219 10.82 -7.39 -18.86
N GLU A 220 11.20 -8.54 -18.31
CA GLU A 220 12.01 -8.60 -17.09
C GLU A 220 13.43 -8.10 -17.33
N ALA A 221 14.03 -8.36 -18.50
CA ALA A 221 15.33 -7.84 -18.86
C ALA A 221 15.30 -6.30 -18.99
N CYS A 222 14.24 -5.73 -19.57
CA CYS A 222 14.06 -4.29 -19.64
C CYS A 222 13.85 -3.64 -18.27
N GLU A 223 13.08 -4.29 -17.37
CA GLU A 223 12.84 -3.83 -16.00
C GLU A 223 14.14 -3.66 -15.20
N VAL A 224 15.08 -4.60 -15.34
CA VAL A 224 16.40 -4.54 -14.68
C VAL A 224 17.16 -3.28 -15.07
N ILE A 225 17.14 -2.93 -16.36
CA ILE A 225 17.82 -1.75 -16.89
C ILE A 225 17.07 -0.47 -16.50
N HIS A 226 15.74 -0.46 -16.62
CA HIS A 226 14.91 0.67 -16.26
C HIS A 226 15.07 1.06 -14.77
N ASP A 227 15.06 0.10 -13.84
CA ASP A 227 15.24 0.36 -12.40
C ASP A 227 16.62 1.00 -12.12
N ALA A 228 17.66 0.53 -12.81
CA ALA A 228 19.01 1.07 -12.69
C ALA A 228 19.12 2.51 -13.24
N ILE A 229 18.52 2.79 -14.41
CA ILE A 229 18.45 4.14 -14.99
C ILE A 229 17.69 5.08 -14.06
N TYR A 230 16.51 4.66 -13.60
CA TYR A 230 15.64 5.48 -12.75
C TYR A 230 16.37 5.92 -11.48
N TYR A 231 17.03 4.98 -10.80
CA TYR A 231 17.79 5.26 -9.59
C TYR A 231 18.93 6.27 -9.83
N ILE A 232 19.75 6.08 -10.88
CA ILE A 232 20.90 6.95 -11.15
C ILE A 232 20.47 8.36 -11.58
N ARG A 233 19.45 8.49 -12.43
CA ARG A 233 18.92 9.81 -12.84
C ARG A 233 18.50 10.66 -11.63
N ARG A 234 17.92 10.03 -10.60
CA ARG A 234 17.41 10.70 -9.39
C ARG A 234 18.50 11.07 -8.38
N GLN A 235 19.62 10.36 -8.36
CA GLN A 235 20.79 10.68 -7.52
C GLN A 235 21.68 11.78 -8.13
N SER A 236 21.56 12.01 -9.45
CA SER A 236 22.41 12.93 -10.22
C SER A 236 22.02 14.42 -10.30
N PRO A 237 20.88 14.94 -9.78
CA PRO A 237 20.50 16.35 -9.98
C PRO A 237 21.48 17.36 -9.39
N GLU A 238 22.11 17.08 -8.25
CA GLU A 238 22.90 18.07 -7.51
C GLU A 238 24.43 17.94 -7.71
N LYS A 239 24.91 16.98 -8.51
CA LYS A 239 26.35 16.66 -8.60
C LYS A 239 26.93 16.63 -10.02
N GLY A 240 26.21 17.13 -11.04
CA GLY A 240 26.65 16.99 -12.44
C GLY A 240 26.92 15.52 -12.81
N GLY A 241 26.17 14.60 -12.18
CA GLY A 241 26.42 13.17 -12.23
C GLY A 241 26.08 12.54 -13.58
N ARG A 242 26.60 11.33 -13.82
CA ARG A 242 26.32 10.57 -15.05
C ARG A 242 24.82 10.24 -15.15
N PRO A 243 24.20 10.38 -16.33
CA PRO A 243 22.76 10.11 -16.52
C PRO A 243 22.36 8.62 -16.41
N TRP A 244 23.32 7.69 -16.33
CA TRP A 244 23.12 6.25 -16.18
C TRP A 244 24.35 5.60 -15.49
N PRO A 245 24.27 4.34 -15.03
CA PRO A 245 25.41 3.66 -14.41
C PRO A 245 26.65 3.63 -15.31
N ALA A 246 27.86 3.66 -14.72
CA ALA A 246 29.12 3.62 -15.48
C ALA A 246 29.22 2.44 -16.47
N ALA A 247 28.69 1.27 -16.08
CA ALA A 247 28.62 0.08 -16.93
C ALA A 247 27.74 0.26 -18.19
N MET A 248 27.00 1.37 -18.28
CA MET A 248 26.11 1.73 -19.39
C MET A 248 26.63 2.89 -20.25
N ASP A 249 27.73 3.55 -19.87
CA ASP A 249 28.22 4.77 -20.52
C ASP A 249 28.52 4.65 -22.02
N GLU A 250 28.98 3.49 -22.45
CA GLU A 250 29.44 3.29 -23.83
C GLU A 250 28.32 3.03 -24.83
N TRP A 251 27.13 2.62 -24.36
CA TRP A 251 26.05 2.15 -25.24
C TRP A 251 24.70 2.79 -24.93
N MET A 252 24.50 3.38 -23.75
CA MET A 252 23.26 4.01 -23.36
C MET A 252 23.18 5.46 -23.85
N ASN A 253 22.00 5.88 -24.25
CA ASN A 253 21.68 7.28 -24.54
C ASN A 253 20.23 7.57 -24.17
N SER A 254 19.78 8.82 -24.31
CA SER A 254 18.42 9.25 -23.99
C SER A 254 17.34 8.49 -24.77
N THR A 255 17.60 8.14 -26.04
CA THR A 255 16.64 7.42 -26.90
C THR A 255 16.44 5.99 -26.42
N LEU A 256 17.52 5.28 -26.10
CA LEU A 256 17.45 3.93 -25.55
C LEU A 256 16.80 3.92 -24.16
N ALA A 257 17.17 4.88 -23.31
CA ALA A 257 16.57 5.01 -21.99
C ALA A 257 15.05 5.26 -22.06
N ALA A 258 14.59 6.12 -22.97
CA ALA A 258 13.16 6.34 -23.22
C ALA A 258 12.47 5.07 -23.74
N LYS A 259 13.15 4.24 -24.54
CA LYS A 259 12.63 2.94 -24.98
C LYS A 259 12.47 1.95 -23.82
N PHE A 260 13.46 1.85 -22.93
CA PHE A 260 13.35 1.02 -21.72
C PHE A 260 12.22 1.48 -20.80
N GLU A 261 12.06 2.79 -20.63
CA GLU A 261 10.97 3.41 -19.86
C GLU A 261 9.60 3.06 -20.47
N PHE A 262 9.44 3.26 -21.77
CA PHE A 262 8.22 2.86 -22.49
C PHE A 262 7.89 1.37 -22.31
N ILE A 263 8.87 0.47 -22.44
CA ILE A 263 8.66 -0.97 -22.26
C ILE A 263 8.27 -1.29 -20.81
N ALA A 264 8.87 -0.62 -19.82
CA ALA A 264 8.52 -0.78 -18.42
C ALA A 264 7.10 -0.28 -18.11
N ASP A 265 6.67 0.81 -18.74
CA ASP A 265 5.32 1.35 -18.61
C ASP A 265 4.27 0.39 -19.18
N ILE A 266 4.50 -0.14 -20.39
CA ILE A 266 3.63 -1.14 -21.00
C ILE A 266 3.55 -2.39 -20.12
N ARG A 267 4.70 -2.87 -19.62
CA ARG A 267 4.73 -4.00 -18.69
C ARG A 267 3.88 -3.72 -17.45
N MET A 268 3.99 -2.54 -16.86
CA MET A 268 3.21 -2.18 -15.66
C MET A 268 1.71 -2.20 -15.94
N HIS A 269 1.28 -1.73 -17.10
CA HIS A 269 -0.13 -1.79 -17.51
C HIS A 269 -0.63 -3.22 -17.62
N ILE A 270 0.11 -4.08 -18.31
CA ILE A 270 -0.23 -5.51 -18.44
C ILE A 270 -0.30 -6.15 -17.06
N MET A 271 0.71 -5.92 -16.21
CA MET A 271 0.81 -6.51 -14.87
C MET A 271 -0.25 -6.03 -13.87
N ALA A 272 -0.87 -4.87 -14.13
CA ALA A 272 -1.95 -4.29 -13.33
C ALA A 272 -3.35 -4.69 -13.83
N GLY A 273 -3.45 -5.26 -15.04
CA GLY A 273 -4.72 -5.55 -15.71
C GLY A 273 -5.33 -4.35 -16.44
N GLY A 274 -4.48 -3.49 -17.02
CA GLY A 274 -4.91 -2.38 -17.85
C GLY A 274 -5.75 -2.81 -19.06
N ASN A 275 -6.46 -1.88 -19.70
CA ASN A 275 -7.40 -2.15 -20.80
C ASN A 275 -8.55 -3.10 -20.41
N GLY A 276 -8.90 -3.17 -19.12
CA GLY A 276 -10.06 -3.92 -18.63
C GLY A 276 -9.81 -5.41 -18.37
N ASP A 277 -8.55 -5.84 -18.20
CA ASP A 277 -8.23 -7.20 -17.74
C ASP A 277 -8.51 -7.34 -16.22
N PHE A 278 -9.80 -7.50 -15.90
CA PHE A 278 -10.27 -7.64 -14.54
C PHE A 278 -9.75 -8.90 -13.84
N THR A 279 -9.37 -9.95 -14.58
CA THR A 279 -8.78 -11.15 -13.99
C THR A 279 -7.44 -10.81 -13.34
N THR A 280 -6.54 -10.16 -14.07
CA THR A 280 -5.24 -9.73 -13.53
C THR A 280 -5.43 -8.70 -12.41
N THR A 281 -6.34 -7.73 -12.58
CA THR A 281 -6.62 -6.73 -11.54
C THR A 281 -7.18 -7.38 -10.26
N LYS A 282 -8.05 -8.39 -10.37
CA LYS A 282 -8.62 -9.11 -9.22
C LYS A 282 -7.55 -9.79 -8.38
N PHE A 283 -6.58 -10.45 -9.01
CA PHE A 283 -5.44 -11.03 -8.28
C PHE A 283 -4.59 -9.98 -7.55
N ARG A 284 -4.49 -8.76 -8.10
CA ARG A 284 -3.62 -7.71 -7.55
C ARG A 284 -4.23 -6.90 -6.43
N THR A 285 -5.51 -6.52 -6.57
CA THR A 285 -6.15 -5.56 -5.65
C THR A 285 -7.53 -5.99 -5.18
N GLY A 286 -8.02 -7.17 -5.58
CA GLY A 286 -9.37 -7.62 -5.25
C GLY A 286 -9.61 -7.82 -3.76
N ASN A 287 -8.65 -8.42 -3.04
CA ASN A 287 -8.70 -8.55 -1.58
C ASN A 287 -8.53 -7.21 -0.85
N LEU A 288 -7.69 -6.31 -1.38
CA LEU A 288 -7.55 -4.95 -0.83
C LEU A 288 -8.87 -4.19 -0.95
N LEU A 289 -9.51 -4.21 -2.13
CA LEU A 289 -10.82 -3.58 -2.32
C LEU A 289 -11.89 -4.25 -1.44
N ARG A 290 -11.85 -5.58 -1.28
CA ARG A 290 -12.74 -6.30 -0.35
C ARG A 290 -12.62 -5.74 1.08
N ASP A 291 -11.39 -5.61 1.61
CA ASP A 291 -11.13 -5.05 2.93
C ASP A 291 -11.54 -3.56 3.01
N ALA A 292 -11.24 -2.77 1.98
CA ALA A 292 -11.63 -1.36 1.88
C ALA A 292 -13.15 -1.18 1.99
N PHE A 293 -13.93 -1.92 1.19
CA PHE A 293 -15.40 -1.88 1.25
C PHE A 293 -15.95 -2.45 2.56
N HIS A 294 -15.32 -3.48 3.13
CA HIS A 294 -15.71 -4.02 4.44
C HIS A 294 -15.61 -2.93 5.52
N ARG A 295 -14.50 -2.20 5.56
CA ARG A 295 -14.30 -1.11 6.53
C ARG A 295 -15.24 0.07 6.31
N MET A 296 -15.46 0.44 5.05
CA MET A 296 -16.45 1.47 4.69
C MET A 296 -17.85 1.09 5.21
N ASN A 297 -18.28 -0.16 5.01
CA ASN A 297 -19.56 -0.65 5.52
C ASN A 297 -19.63 -0.59 7.05
N LYS A 298 -18.58 -1.05 7.73
CA LYS A 298 -18.50 -1.01 9.20
C LYS A 298 -18.59 0.43 9.73
N SER A 299 -17.95 1.37 9.05
CA SER A 299 -17.96 2.79 9.42
C SER A 299 -19.36 3.43 9.33
N LEU A 300 -20.28 2.86 8.53
CA LEU A 300 -21.66 3.31 8.39
C LEU A 300 -22.58 2.73 9.47
N THR A 301 -22.31 1.50 9.93
CA THR A 301 -23.14 0.80 10.93
C THR A 301 -22.86 1.24 12.35
N GLU A 302 -21.68 1.79 12.60
CA GLU A 302 -21.32 2.37 13.89
C GLU A 302 -22.02 3.73 14.03
N ASN A 303 -23.01 3.82 14.93
CA ASN A 303 -23.68 5.08 15.27
C ASN A 303 -22.61 6.15 15.54
N GLY A 304 -22.79 7.38 15.04
CA GLY A 304 -21.79 8.48 15.10
C GLY A 304 -21.29 8.90 16.50
N GLN A 305 -21.66 8.17 17.55
CA GLN A 305 -21.13 8.26 18.92
C GLN A 305 -20.08 7.18 19.25
N ASP A 306 -19.88 6.17 18.41
CA ASP A 306 -18.87 5.13 18.65
C ASP A 306 -17.46 5.64 18.34
N LYS A 307 -16.70 5.89 19.40
CA LYS A 307 -15.30 6.35 19.32
C LYS A 307 -14.32 5.29 18.81
N SER A 308 -14.78 4.06 18.52
CA SER A 308 -13.98 2.96 17.96
C SER A 308 -14.04 2.86 16.43
N ARG A 309 -14.77 3.78 15.76
CA ARG A 309 -14.88 3.81 14.31
C ARG A 309 -13.57 4.09 13.61
N THR A 310 -13.20 3.22 12.66
CA THR A 310 -12.11 3.50 11.72
C THR A 310 -12.49 4.65 10.78
N THR A 311 -11.76 5.75 10.84
CA THR A 311 -11.88 6.92 9.96
C THR A 311 -10.84 6.92 8.85
N MET A 312 -9.71 6.24 9.02
CA MET A 312 -8.69 6.11 7.98
C MET A 312 -8.04 4.72 7.97
N ALA A 313 -7.91 4.13 6.79
CA ALA A 313 -7.12 2.92 6.56
C ALA A 313 -6.01 3.21 5.56
N ILE A 314 -4.76 2.95 5.93
CA ILE A 314 -3.56 3.23 5.12
C ILE A 314 -2.92 1.89 4.74
N TYR A 315 -2.72 1.67 3.45
CA TYR A 315 -2.04 0.50 2.89
C TYR A 315 -0.75 0.95 2.22
N SER A 316 0.39 0.60 2.82
CA SER A 316 1.73 0.86 2.31
C SER A 316 2.21 -0.32 1.48
N GLY A 317 2.37 -0.11 0.18
CA GLY A 317 2.75 -1.16 -0.76
C GLY A 317 3.66 -0.65 -1.86
N HIS A 318 3.37 -1.11 -3.07
CA HIS A 318 4.24 -0.99 -4.23
C HIS A 318 3.56 -0.21 -5.37
N ASP A 319 4.30 0.02 -6.45
CA ASP A 319 3.75 0.59 -7.69
C ASP A 319 2.61 -0.27 -8.20
N GLU A 320 2.68 -1.59 -8.08
CA GLU A 320 1.65 -2.48 -8.59
C GLU A 320 0.31 -2.31 -7.86
N ASN A 321 0.30 -1.97 -6.57
CA ASN A 321 -0.94 -1.71 -5.84
C ASN A 321 -1.64 -0.46 -6.36
N VAL A 322 -0.87 0.58 -6.58
CA VAL A 322 -1.36 1.85 -7.12
C VAL A 322 -1.85 1.67 -8.56
N ALA A 323 -1.07 0.99 -9.39
CA ALA A 323 -1.42 0.70 -10.78
C ALA A 323 -2.69 -0.16 -10.87
N ALA A 324 -2.79 -1.23 -10.07
CA ALA A 324 -3.95 -2.11 -10.05
C ALA A 324 -5.20 -1.40 -9.54
N MET A 325 -5.08 -0.52 -8.54
CA MET A 325 -6.20 0.34 -8.12
C MET A 325 -6.66 1.22 -9.28
N ARG A 326 -5.75 1.91 -9.99
CA ARG A 326 -6.12 2.72 -11.16
C ARG A 326 -6.75 1.89 -12.28
N ALA A 327 -6.24 0.68 -12.53
CA ALA A 327 -6.80 -0.26 -13.51
C ALA A 327 -8.22 -0.70 -13.12
N ALA A 328 -8.45 -1.02 -11.84
CA ALA A 328 -9.78 -1.37 -11.32
C ALA A 328 -10.79 -0.24 -11.54
N PHE A 329 -10.36 1.02 -11.42
CA PHE A 329 -11.21 2.18 -11.66
C PHE A 329 -11.26 2.65 -13.13
N GLY A 330 -10.59 1.95 -14.05
CA GLY A 330 -10.63 2.20 -15.49
C GLY A 330 -9.71 3.34 -15.98
N ASP A 331 -8.79 3.84 -15.15
CA ASP A 331 -7.85 4.93 -15.45
C ASP A 331 -6.40 4.45 -15.55
N PHE A 332 -6.21 3.26 -16.14
CA PHE A 332 -4.87 2.69 -16.37
C PHE A 332 -4.87 1.88 -17.67
N ASN A 333 -5.12 2.57 -18.78
CA ASN A 333 -5.18 2.00 -20.12
C ASN A 333 -3.95 2.38 -20.94
N PHE A 334 -3.59 1.54 -21.91
CA PHE A 334 -2.41 1.72 -22.74
C PHE A 334 -2.67 1.34 -24.19
N ASP A 335 -1.92 1.96 -25.09
CA ASP A 335 -1.82 1.59 -26.50
C ASP A 335 -0.34 1.44 -26.83
N ILE A 336 0.06 0.27 -27.34
CA ILE A 336 1.47 0.06 -27.72
C ILE A 336 1.89 0.97 -28.86
N ASN A 337 0.96 1.49 -29.67
CA ASN A 337 1.22 2.38 -30.80
C ASN A 337 1.27 3.86 -30.41
N SER A 338 0.87 4.19 -29.19
CA SER A 338 0.93 5.56 -28.68
C SER A 338 1.98 5.69 -27.58
N PRO A 339 2.87 6.69 -27.65
CA PRO A 339 3.80 6.97 -26.55
C PRO A 339 3.10 7.62 -25.33
N THR A 340 1.86 8.08 -25.48
CA THR A 340 1.08 8.66 -24.36
C THR A 340 0.42 7.55 -23.55
N VAL A 341 1.18 6.99 -22.60
CA VAL A 341 0.67 6.08 -21.59
C VAL A 341 0.90 6.72 -20.21
N TYR A 342 0.02 6.47 -19.25
CA TYR A 342 0.38 6.70 -17.86
C TYR A 342 1.62 5.85 -17.54
N GLY A 343 2.62 6.38 -16.85
CA GLY A 343 3.83 5.60 -16.57
C GLY A 343 3.68 4.66 -15.37
N VAL A 344 4.77 3.97 -15.03
CA VAL A 344 4.97 3.35 -13.71
C VAL A 344 4.63 4.39 -12.62
N PRO A 345 3.71 4.10 -11.68
CA PRO A 345 3.35 5.04 -10.62
C PRO A 345 4.57 5.56 -9.87
N HIS A 346 4.72 6.88 -9.71
CA HIS A 346 5.93 7.43 -9.08
C HIS A 346 6.05 7.05 -7.60
N PHE A 347 7.26 7.14 -7.06
CA PHE A 347 7.52 6.90 -5.64
C PHE A 347 6.71 7.86 -4.75
N GLY A 348 6.05 7.29 -3.73
CA GLY A 348 5.17 8.03 -2.83
C GLY A 348 3.78 8.36 -3.40
N ALA A 349 3.42 7.90 -4.59
CA ALA A 349 2.12 8.20 -5.17
C ALA A 349 0.96 7.50 -4.43
N LEU A 350 -0.23 8.12 -4.43
CA LEU A 350 -1.40 7.72 -3.63
C LEU A 350 -2.64 7.51 -4.50
N VAL A 351 -3.39 6.44 -4.23
CA VAL A 351 -4.82 6.36 -4.53
C VAL A 351 -5.59 6.54 -3.23
N ILE A 352 -6.59 7.41 -3.24
CA ILE A 352 -7.40 7.75 -2.07
C ILE A 352 -8.87 7.48 -2.41
N MET A 353 -9.56 6.70 -1.59
CA MET A 353 -11.01 6.54 -1.66
C MET A 353 -11.64 7.22 -0.45
N GLU A 354 -12.49 8.20 -0.69
CA GLU A 354 -13.22 8.92 0.34
C GLU A 354 -14.67 8.43 0.35
N LEU A 355 -15.13 7.90 1.48
CA LEU A 355 -16.55 7.64 1.74
C LEU A 355 -17.16 8.89 2.38
N HIS A 356 -18.30 9.33 1.85
CA HIS A 356 -19.03 10.51 2.32
C HIS A 356 -20.30 10.11 3.09
N TYR A 357 -20.78 11.00 3.97
CA TYR A 357 -21.98 10.77 4.80
C TYR A 357 -23.27 10.47 4.01
N ASN A 358 -23.34 10.86 2.74
CA ASN A 358 -24.46 10.56 1.84
C ASN A 358 -24.31 9.19 1.13
N ASP A 359 -23.46 8.30 1.63
CA ASP A 359 -23.15 6.97 1.07
C ASP A 359 -22.62 7.00 -0.37
N THR A 360 -21.82 8.03 -0.69
CA THR A 360 -21.09 8.13 -1.96
C THR A 360 -19.58 7.98 -1.75
N ILE A 361 -18.89 7.48 -2.77
CA ILE A 361 -17.44 7.34 -2.79
C ILE A 361 -16.85 8.22 -3.88
N ARG A 362 -15.82 8.98 -3.51
CA ARG A 362 -14.93 9.67 -4.44
C ARG A 362 -13.57 8.98 -4.47
N VAL A 363 -13.01 8.78 -5.66
CA VAL A 363 -11.67 8.18 -5.85
C VAL A 363 -10.74 9.24 -6.41
N LEU A 364 -9.58 9.39 -5.79
CA LEU A 364 -8.60 10.41 -6.11
C LEU A 364 -7.23 9.77 -6.32
N TRP A 365 -6.46 10.38 -7.21
CA TRP A 365 -5.09 10.01 -7.53
C TRP A 365 -4.19 11.22 -7.31
N LYS A 366 -3.14 11.01 -6.51
CA LYS A 366 -2.08 11.98 -6.34
C LYS A 366 -0.78 11.35 -6.79
N ASN A 367 -0.26 11.83 -7.92
CA ASN A 367 1.10 11.51 -8.29
C ASN A 367 2.08 12.19 -7.30
N ALA A 368 3.22 11.56 -7.05
CA ALA A 368 4.26 12.13 -6.19
C ALA A 368 5.54 12.30 -7.01
N SER A 369 6.16 13.47 -7.00
CA SER A 369 7.52 13.64 -7.53
C SER A 369 8.38 14.41 -6.55
N THR A 370 9.65 14.54 -6.89
CA THR A 370 10.63 15.37 -6.16
C THR A 370 11.38 16.27 -7.14
N PRO A 371 11.65 17.54 -6.77
CA PRO A 371 11.23 18.21 -5.53
C PRO A 371 9.77 18.72 -5.62
N PRO A 372 9.16 19.13 -4.49
CA PRO A 372 7.81 19.67 -4.43
C PRO A 372 7.78 21.12 -4.95
N GLU A 373 7.94 21.33 -6.26
CA GLU A 373 7.99 22.68 -6.83
C GLU A 373 6.64 23.21 -7.36
N GLU A 374 5.57 22.41 -7.39
CA GLU A 374 4.25 22.91 -7.77
C GLU A 374 3.14 22.31 -6.89
N PRO A 375 2.00 22.99 -6.71
CA PRO A 375 0.86 22.40 -6.03
C PRO A 375 0.41 21.16 -6.81
N TYR A 376 0.82 19.98 -6.35
CA TYR A 376 0.47 18.71 -6.96
C TYR A 376 -1.04 18.58 -7.13
N GLU A 377 -1.48 18.48 -8.38
CA GLU A 377 -2.88 18.36 -8.71
C GLU A 377 -3.43 17.00 -8.28
N LEU A 378 -4.43 17.04 -7.42
CA LEU A 378 -5.21 15.87 -7.01
C LEU A 378 -6.25 15.59 -8.10
N LYS A 379 -6.13 14.44 -8.78
CA LYS A 379 -7.01 14.09 -9.90
C LYS A 379 -8.12 13.16 -9.45
N ALA A 380 -9.36 13.47 -9.78
CA ALA A 380 -10.48 12.55 -9.56
C ALA A 380 -10.46 11.44 -10.61
N ILE A 381 -10.54 10.18 -10.17
CA ILE A 381 -10.74 9.04 -11.06
C ILE A 381 -12.24 8.80 -11.19
N ILE A 382 -12.75 8.95 -12.41
CA ILE A 382 -14.17 8.72 -12.74
C ILE A 382 -14.28 7.38 -13.45
N HIS A 383 -14.89 6.40 -12.78
CA HIS A 383 -15.07 5.08 -13.38
C HIS A 383 -16.05 5.16 -14.58
N PRO A 384 -15.74 4.60 -15.76
CA PRO A 384 -16.60 4.69 -16.96
C PRO A 384 -18.05 4.19 -16.75
N LYS A 385 -18.23 3.06 -16.04
CA LYS A 385 -19.54 2.51 -15.64
C LYS A 385 -20.23 3.23 -14.45
N CYS A 386 -19.56 4.18 -13.79
CA CYS A 386 -20.14 5.08 -12.80
C CYS A 386 -19.64 6.52 -13.03
N PRO A 387 -20.13 7.20 -14.10
CA PRO A 387 -19.52 8.43 -14.62
C PRO A 387 -19.88 9.66 -13.78
N MET A 388 -19.50 9.65 -12.51
CA MET A 388 -19.71 10.72 -11.55
C MET A 388 -18.56 10.75 -10.54
N ALA A 389 -18.16 11.94 -10.11
CA ALA A 389 -17.08 12.11 -9.13
C ALA A 389 -17.41 11.52 -7.74
N PHE A 390 -18.70 11.47 -7.39
CA PHE A 390 -19.22 10.89 -6.15
C PHE A 390 -20.14 9.71 -6.49
N CYS A 391 -19.57 8.52 -6.68
CA CYS A 391 -20.32 7.33 -7.07
C CYS A 391 -21.02 6.72 -5.84
N PRO A 392 -22.34 6.44 -5.86
CA PRO A 392 -23.00 5.73 -4.77
C PRO A 392 -22.26 4.43 -4.43
N ARG A 393 -21.95 4.19 -3.15
CA ARG A 393 -21.09 3.07 -2.72
C ARG A 393 -21.57 1.72 -3.25
N ASN A 394 -22.87 1.45 -3.19
CA ASN A 394 -23.46 0.20 -3.70
C ASN A 394 -23.32 0.08 -5.23
N ARG A 395 -23.43 1.18 -5.97
CA ARG A 395 -23.21 1.21 -7.43
C ARG A 395 -21.74 0.98 -7.76
N LEU A 396 -20.82 1.63 -7.04
CA LEU A 396 -19.38 1.42 -7.25
C LEU A 396 -18.98 -0.03 -6.96
N ARG A 397 -19.48 -0.60 -5.87
CA ARG A 397 -19.27 -2.02 -5.54
C ARG A 397 -19.78 -2.95 -6.63
N ALA A 398 -20.98 -2.68 -7.17
CA ALA A 398 -21.55 -3.48 -8.26
C ALA A 398 -20.72 -3.38 -9.55
N VAL A 399 -20.20 -2.18 -9.86
CA VAL A 399 -19.31 -1.96 -11.01
C VAL A 399 -17.98 -2.71 -10.87
N LEU A 400 -17.47 -2.81 -9.65
CA LEU A 400 -16.23 -3.52 -9.32
C LEU A 400 -16.44 -5.00 -8.98
N HIS A 401 -17.63 -5.56 -9.21
CA HIS A 401 -17.97 -6.94 -8.86
C HIS A 401 -16.95 -7.95 -9.40
N ASP A 402 -16.51 -7.77 -10.65
CA ASP A 402 -15.57 -8.69 -11.31
C ASP A 402 -14.13 -8.52 -10.85
N VAL A 403 -13.84 -7.48 -10.05
CA VAL A 403 -12.50 -7.19 -9.50
C VAL A 403 -12.43 -7.51 -8.00
N ILE A 404 -13.52 -7.32 -7.25
CA ILE A 404 -13.53 -7.60 -5.82
C ILE A 404 -13.56 -9.12 -5.59
N VAL A 405 -12.71 -9.60 -4.69
CA VAL A 405 -12.81 -10.97 -4.18
C VAL A 405 -13.96 -11.02 -3.17
N SER A 406 -14.78 -12.04 -3.23
CA SER A 406 -16.01 -12.16 -2.43
C SER A 406 -15.78 -12.90 -1.12
N SER A 407 -14.86 -13.87 -1.10
CA SER A 407 -14.58 -14.70 0.08
C SER A 407 -13.14 -15.25 0.05
N ASP A 408 -12.68 -15.76 1.18
CA ASP A 408 -11.38 -16.45 1.26
C ASP A 408 -11.38 -17.76 0.47
N GLU A 409 -12.54 -18.41 0.36
CA GLU A 409 -12.74 -19.61 -0.48
C GLU A 409 -12.57 -19.27 -1.96
N GLU A 410 -13.15 -18.16 -2.43
CA GLU A 410 -12.94 -17.70 -3.81
C GLU A 410 -11.45 -17.44 -4.07
N TRP A 411 -10.76 -16.75 -3.14
CA TRP A 411 -9.32 -16.51 -3.26
C TRP A 411 -8.53 -17.82 -3.36
N ALA A 412 -8.79 -18.77 -2.44
CA ALA A 412 -8.11 -20.05 -2.43
C ALA A 412 -8.31 -20.80 -3.75
N ASN A 413 -9.55 -20.85 -4.25
CA ASN A 413 -9.89 -21.47 -5.53
C ASN A 413 -9.19 -20.79 -6.71
N MET A 414 -9.21 -19.45 -6.77
CA MET A 414 -8.51 -18.68 -7.80
C MET A 414 -7.00 -18.94 -7.81
N CYS A 415 -6.42 -19.14 -6.63
CA CYS A 415 -4.99 -19.38 -6.47
C CYS A 415 -4.60 -20.85 -6.57
N GLY A 416 -5.56 -21.77 -6.79
CA GLY A 416 -5.29 -23.20 -6.78
C GLY A 416 -4.79 -23.71 -5.42
N LEU A 417 -5.02 -22.95 -4.36
CA LEU A 417 -4.74 -23.38 -3.00
C LEU A 417 -5.86 -24.37 -2.66
N GLY A 418 -5.49 -25.62 -2.36
CA GLY A 418 -6.50 -26.59 -1.93
C GLY A 418 -7.33 -25.98 -0.82
N VAL A 419 -8.66 -25.99 -0.96
CA VAL A 419 -9.55 -25.64 0.15
C VAL A 419 -9.05 -26.44 1.34
N PRO A 420 -8.76 -25.83 2.51
CA PRO A 420 -8.48 -26.61 3.69
C PRO A 420 -9.77 -27.39 3.95
N SER A 421 -9.81 -28.63 3.43
CA SER A 421 -10.70 -29.64 3.93
C SER A 421 -10.44 -29.61 5.41
N ILE A 422 -11.42 -29.19 6.19
CA ILE A 422 -11.51 -29.62 7.57
C ILE A 422 -11.67 -31.13 7.45
N THR A 423 -10.55 -31.84 7.26
CA THR A 423 -10.47 -33.24 7.57
C THR A 423 -10.69 -33.27 9.06
N THR A 424 -11.95 -33.41 9.47
CA THR A 424 -12.27 -34.25 10.62
C THR A 424 -11.82 -35.66 10.24
N GLY A 425 -10.51 -35.86 10.10
CA GLY A 425 -9.94 -37.17 10.29
C GLY A 425 -10.37 -37.60 11.70
N PRO A 426 -10.69 -38.88 11.90
CA PRO A 426 -10.96 -39.34 13.26
C PRO A 426 -9.80 -38.89 14.12
N LEU A 427 -10.11 -38.14 15.21
CA LEU A 427 -9.12 -37.82 16.23
C LEU A 427 -8.34 -39.10 16.51
N GLU A 428 -7.01 -39.04 16.41
CA GLU A 428 -6.20 -40.24 16.69
C GLU A 428 -6.67 -40.82 18.03
N PRO A 429 -6.81 -42.15 18.15
CA PRO A 429 -7.28 -42.78 19.38
C PRO A 429 -6.53 -42.30 20.63
N ALA A 430 -5.26 -41.92 20.47
CA ALA A 430 -4.43 -41.31 21.51
C ALA A 430 -4.94 -39.95 22.00
N VAL A 431 -5.43 -39.08 21.10
CA VAL A 431 -5.98 -37.76 21.45
C VAL A 431 -7.34 -37.91 22.13
N VAL A 432 -8.19 -38.82 21.64
CA VAL A 432 -9.47 -39.15 22.30
C VAL A 432 -9.22 -39.71 23.70
N ALA A 433 -8.28 -40.65 23.84
CA ALA A 433 -7.90 -41.20 25.13
C ALA A 433 -7.35 -40.13 26.08
N ALA A 434 -6.53 -39.20 25.58
CA ALA A 434 -6.00 -38.09 26.39
C ALA A 434 -7.12 -37.15 26.88
N ILE A 435 -8.09 -36.83 26.03
CA ILE A 435 -9.25 -35.99 26.39
C ILE A 435 -10.13 -36.71 27.43
N VAL A 436 -10.41 -38.00 27.23
CA VAL A 436 -11.19 -38.81 28.18
C VAL A 436 -10.47 -38.94 29.53
N LEU A 437 -9.16 -39.18 29.51
CA LEU A 437 -8.34 -39.21 30.73
C LEU A 437 -8.34 -37.86 31.44
N ALA A 438 -8.22 -36.74 30.72
CA ALA A 438 -8.30 -35.41 31.31
C ALA A 438 -9.67 -35.16 31.97
N ILE A 439 -10.77 -35.51 31.30
CA ILE A 439 -12.13 -35.36 31.83
C ILE A 439 -12.36 -36.24 33.05
N MET A 440 -11.73 -37.42 33.13
CA MET A 440 -11.87 -38.33 34.28
C MET A 440 -10.98 -37.96 35.46
N PHE A 441 -9.73 -37.54 35.21
CA PHE A 441 -8.74 -37.29 36.26
C PHE A 441 -8.82 -35.88 36.84
N ILE A 442 -9.17 -34.86 36.06
CA ILE A 442 -9.24 -33.48 36.57
C ILE A 442 -10.28 -33.35 37.69
N PRO A 443 -11.52 -33.87 37.58
CA PRO A 443 -12.50 -33.82 38.66
C PRO A 443 -12.04 -34.61 39.90
N ALA A 444 -11.37 -35.75 39.71
CA ALA A 444 -10.85 -36.56 40.81
C ALA A 444 -9.71 -35.85 41.56
N CYS A 445 -8.80 -35.18 40.86
CA CYS A 445 -7.74 -34.37 41.45
C CYS A 445 -8.31 -33.15 42.18
N VAL A 446 -9.34 -32.50 41.62
CA VAL A 446 -10.05 -31.38 42.26
C VAL A 446 -10.78 -31.85 43.52
N LEU A 447 -11.46 -33.01 43.48
CA LEU A 447 -12.11 -33.59 44.66
C LEU A 447 -11.09 -33.96 45.75
N ALA A 448 -9.98 -34.59 45.38
CA ALA A 448 -8.91 -34.95 46.33
C ALA A 448 -8.30 -33.70 46.98
N TYR A 449 -8.10 -32.63 46.22
CA TYR A 449 -7.64 -31.34 46.74
C TYR A 449 -8.65 -30.71 47.72
N ILE A 450 -9.94 -30.73 47.38
CA ILE A 450 -11.01 -30.19 48.24
C ILE A 450 -11.16 -31.00 49.54
N VAL A 451 -11.07 -32.34 49.46
CA VAL A 451 -11.12 -33.23 50.63
C VAL A 451 -9.88 -33.09 51.50
N GLY A 452 -8.69 -32.96 50.90
CA GLY A 452 -7.43 -32.71 51.61
C GLY A 452 -7.45 -31.41 52.42
N LYS A 453 -8.05 -30.33 51.89
CA LYS A 453 -8.24 -29.07 52.64
C LYS A 453 -9.23 -29.20 53.79
N ARG A 454 -10.26 -30.06 53.69
CA ARG A 454 -11.22 -30.29 54.79
C ARG A 454 -10.66 -31.16 55.92
N GLY A 455 -9.69 -32.04 55.62
CA GLY A 455 -9.02 -32.88 56.63
C GLY A 455 -8.02 -32.15 57.52
N GLY A 456 -7.39 -31.08 57.03
CA GLY A 456 -6.37 -30.32 57.75
C GLY A 456 -6.88 -29.34 58.82
N CYS A 457 -8.19 -29.14 58.95
CA CYS A 457 -8.78 -28.11 59.82
C CYS A 457 -9.39 -28.65 61.14
N ARG A 458 -9.13 -29.92 61.52
CA ARG A 458 -9.74 -30.54 62.73
C ARG A 458 -8.77 -31.04 63.81
N LYS A 459 -7.46 -30.76 63.74
CA LYS A 459 -6.52 -31.14 64.82
C LYS A 459 -5.50 -30.03 65.11
N ALA A 460 -5.91 -29.03 65.88
CA ALA A 460 -5.01 -28.21 66.70
C ALA A 460 -5.83 -27.42 67.73
N SER A 461 -6.38 -28.12 68.73
CA SER A 461 -6.86 -27.50 69.98
C SER A 461 -6.59 -28.47 71.13
N GLY A 462 -5.71 -28.09 72.05
CA GLY A 462 -5.57 -28.75 73.35
C GLY A 462 -4.14 -28.84 73.86
N GLU A 463 -3.89 -28.13 74.97
CA GLU A 463 -2.84 -28.35 75.98
C GLU A 463 -1.43 -27.78 75.67
N ASN A 464 -0.74 -27.03 76.54
CA ASN A 464 -0.94 -26.63 77.94
C ASN A 464 -0.19 -25.29 78.21
N LEU A 465 -0.70 -24.51 79.17
CA LEU A 465 -0.04 -23.34 79.77
C LEU A 465 1.25 -23.75 80.53
N PRO A 466 2.25 -22.84 80.68
CA PRO A 466 2.31 -22.15 81.96
C PRO A 466 2.71 -20.66 81.91
N LEU A 467 2.46 -20.08 83.09
CA LEU A 467 2.42 -18.70 83.58
C LEU A 467 3.69 -17.81 83.46
N LEU A 468 3.40 -16.49 83.46
CA LEU A 468 4.10 -15.38 84.15
C LEU A 468 5.52 -15.00 83.68
N GLN A 469 5.69 -13.79 83.08
CA GLN A 469 6.03 -12.59 83.85
C GLN A 469 6.22 -11.34 82.95
N ASP A 470 5.78 -10.23 83.53
CA ASP A 470 5.96 -8.82 83.22
C ASP A 470 7.41 -8.39 82.92
N ARG A 471 7.62 -7.53 81.91
CA ARG A 471 8.48 -6.32 81.99
C ARG A 471 8.58 -5.52 80.68
N ARG A 472 8.06 -4.30 80.76
CA ARG A 472 8.56 -3.01 80.22
C ARG A 472 9.73 -2.99 79.21
N SER A 473 9.55 -2.14 78.19
CA SER A 473 10.40 -0.97 77.82
C SER A 473 11.04 -0.95 76.42
N ASN A 474 10.89 0.25 75.81
CA ASN A 474 11.80 0.96 74.89
C ASN A 474 12.02 0.40 73.47
N ALA A 475 11.53 1.07 72.42
CA ALA A 475 11.94 2.36 71.83
C ALA A 475 13.14 2.27 70.86
N LYS A 476 12.88 2.68 69.60
CA LYS A 476 13.71 3.47 68.63
C LYS A 476 13.40 2.99 67.20
N ARG A 477 12.68 3.76 66.37
CA ARG A 477 13.19 4.82 65.47
C ARG A 477 14.55 4.49 64.82
N ARG A 478 14.57 4.40 63.49
CA ARG A 478 15.11 5.42 62.58
C ARG A 478 15.05 4.94 61.12
N GLY A 479 14.67 5.84 60.23
CA GLY A 479 14.91 5.72 58.80
C GLY A 479 16.16 6.48 58.36
N ALA A 480 16.49 6.26 57.09
CA ALA A 480 17.37 7.02 56.18
C ALA A 480 18.88 6.99 56.54
N PRO A 481 19.79 7.26 55.59
CA PRO A 481 19.64 8.08 54.36
C PRO A 481 19.02 7.36 53.16
#